data_AF-A0A3C0YBZ1-F1
#
_entry.id   AF-A0A3C0YBZ1-F1
#
_cell.length_a   1.000
_cell.length_b   1.000
_cell.length_c   1.000
_cell.angle_alpha   90.00
_cell.angle_beta   90.00
_cell.angle_gamma   90.00
#
_symmetry.space_group_name_H-M   'P 1'
#
loop_
_entity.id
_entity.type
_entity.pdbx_description
1 polymer ?
#
loop_
_entity_poly.entity_id
_entity_poly.type
_entity_poly.pdbx_seq_one_letter_code
_entity_poly.pdbx_strand_id
1 'polypeptide(L)'
;QLGLWDVYVACEREGSLDSHIRHPVVNDFAEIQRLCPALQAIAHNGGESFKHSLHVRAALEGTGAAVRRAGPPQASTAPSGGSALHEVKSVGVQFHKLPSTSPANASWSFERKLAAWREVFEKHGLI
;
A
#
# COMPACT_ATOMS: atom_id res chain seq x y z
N GLN A 1 5.32 3.27 -14.25
CA GLN A 1 4.87 1.87 -14.11
C GLN A 1 3.65 1.85 -13.20
N LEU A 2 2.69 0.95 -13.43
CA LEU A 2 1.48 0.82 -12.63
C LEU A 2 1.40 -0.61 -12.07
N GLY A 3 1.11 -0.74 -10.78
CA GLY A 3 0.81 -2.01 -10.12
C GLY A 3 -0.61 -2.02 -9.58
N LEU A 4 -1.23 -3.19 -9.50
CA LEU A 4 -2.52 -3.40 -8.85
C LEU A 4 -2.35 -4.31 -7.64
N TRP A 5 -3.06 -3.99 -6.57
CA TRP A 5 -3.12 -4.78 -5.35
C TRP A 5 -4.44 -4.51 -4.63
N ASP A 6 -4.76 -5.33 -3.64
CA ASP A 6 -5.93 -5.24 -2.79
C ASP A 6 -5.48 -5.04 -1.33
N VAL A 7 -6.33 -4.42 -0.53
CA VAL A 7 -6.13 -4.27 0.91
C VAL A 7 -6.36 -5.59 1.62
N TYR A 8 -7.42 -6.32 1.22
CA TYR A 8 -7.77 -7.58 1.84
C TYR A 8 -7.12 -8.74 1.07
N VAL A 9 -6.35 -9.58 1.77
CA VAL A 9 -5.88 -10.84 1.21
C VAL A 9 -7.01 -11.87 1.14
N ALA A 10 -7.94 -11.80 2.10
CA ALA A 10 -9.11 -12.65 2.15
C ALA A 10 -10.26 -11.93 2.87
N CYS A 11 -11.48 -12.17 2.41
CA CYS A 11 -12.70 -11.84 3.14
C CYS A 11 -13.84 -12.71 2.63
N GLU A 12 -14.88 -12.84 3.44
CA GLU A 12 -16.19 -13.32 2.98
C GLU A 12 -17.03 -12.11 2.59
N ARG A 13 -17.69 -12.17 1.43
CA ARG A 13 -18.57 -11.09 0.99
C ARG A 13 -19.67 -11.59 0.08
N GLU A 14 -20.91 -11.30 0.46
CA GLU A 14 -22.08 -11.51 -0.39
C GLU A 14 -22.43 -10.21 -1.13
N GLY A 15 -22.56 -10.27 -2.46
CA GLY A 15 -22.79 -9.07 -3.27
C GLY A 15 -21.59 -8.11 -3.33
N SER A 16 -21.83 -6.87 -3.74
CA SER A 16 -20.77 -5.88 -4.04
C SER A 16 -20.58 -4.79 -2.98
N LEU A 17 -21.45 -4.72 -1.96
CA LEU A 17 -21.41 -3.67 -0.95
C LEU A 17 -20.33 -3.94 0.09
N ASP A 18 -19.59 -2.89 0.45
CA ASP A 18 -18.55 -2.96 1.50
C ASP A 18 -19.16 -3.35 2.87
N SER A 19 -20.41 -3.00 3.12
CA SER A 19 -21.16 -3.38 4.33
C SER A 19 -21.35 -4.89 4.48
N HIS A 20 -21.12 -5.68 3.43
CA HIS A 20 -21.22 -7.14 3.47
C HIS A 20 -19.87 -7.85 3.68
N ILE A 21 -18.77 -7.11 3.82
CA ILE A 21 -17.47 -7.69 4.12
C ILE A 21 -17.50 -8.31 5.53
N ARG A 22 -17.08 -9.57 5.64
CA ARG A 22 -16.96 -10.35 6.87
C ARG A 22 -15.59 -11.01 6.91
N HIS A 23 -15.12 -11.25 8.14
CA HIS A 23 -13.83 -11.88 8.42
C HIS A 23 -12.66 -11.31 7.57
N PRO A 24 -12.49 -9.96 7.50
CA PRO A 24 -11.45 -9.38 6.66
C PRO A 24 -10.06 -9.71 7.20
N VAL A 25 -9.19 -10.18 6.32
CA VAL A 25 -7.76 -10.35 6.56
C VAL A 25 -7.02 -9.39 5.63
N VAL A 26 -6.18 -8.52 6.18
CA VAL A 26 -5.41 -7.54 5.41
C VAL A 26 -4.10 -8.13 4.89
N ASN A 27 -3.62 -7.64 3.74
CA ASN A 27 -2.29 -7.96 3.22
C ASN A 27 -1.18 -7.42 4.13
N ASP A 28 0.01 -8.05 4.06
CA ASP A 28 1.23 -7.48 4.66
C ASP A 28 1.77 -6.35 3.77
N PHE A 29 1.52 -5.12 4.19
CA PHE A 29 1.93 -3.93 3.44
C PHE A 29 3.45 -3.67 3.49
N ALA A 30 4.20 -4.29 4.40
CA ALA A 30 5.66 -4.13 4.44
C ALA A 30 6.35 -4.77 3.23
N GLU A 31 5.69 -5.72 2.57
CA GLU A 31 6.15 -6.33 1.32
C GLU A 31 6.22 -5.32 0.17
N ILE A 32 5.32 -4.32 0.15
CA ILE A 32 5.23 -3.30 -0.91
C ILE A 32 6.59 -2.62 -1.10
N GLN A 33 7.23 -2.16 -0.02
CA GLN A 33 8.49 -1.43 -0.12
C GLN A 33 9.63 -2.33 -0.63
N ARG A 34 9.58 -3.64 -0.31
CA ARG A 34 10.57 -4.62 -0.77
C ARG A 34 10.41 -4.91 -2.26
N LEU A 35 9.18 -5.12 -2.72
CA LEU A 35 8.87 -5.46 -4.10
C LEU A 35 8.94 -4.24 -5.02
N CYS A 36 8.66 -3.05 -4.50
CA CYS A 36 8.56 -1.80 -5.25
C CYS A 36 9.41 -0.70 -4.60
N PRO A 37 10.76 -0.80 -4.61
CA PRO A 37 11.63 0.19 -3.94
C PRO A 37 11.53 1.59 -4.55
N ALA A 38 11.09 1.71 -5.81
CA ALA A 38 10.86 2.97 -6.51
C ALA A 38 9.40 3.45 -6.45
N LEU A 39 8.59 2.96 -5.51
CA LEU A 39 7.20 3.36 -5.36
C LEU A 39 7.09 4.86 -5.07
N GLN A 40 6.33 5.58 -5.92
CA GLN A 40 6.13 7.02 -5.79
C GLN A 40 4.78 7.38 -5.15
N ALA A 41 3.76 6.56 -5.39
CA ALA A 41 2.41 6.83 -4.90
C ALA A 41 1.56 5.56 -4.73
N ILE A 42 0.59 5.65 -3.84
CA ILE A 42 -0.49 4.69 -3.65
C ILE A 42 -1.82 5.41 -3.90
N ALA A 43 -2.62 4.86 -4.80
CA ALA A 43 -3.98 5.32 -5.07
C ALA A 43 -4.99 4.32 -4.52
N HIS A 44 -5.69 4.71 -3.45
CA HIS A 44 -6.76 3.90 -2.87
C HIS A 44 -8.03 4.01 -3.71
N ASN A 45 -8.50 2.86 -4.22
CA ASN A 45 -9.72 2.77 -5.00
C ASN A 45 -10.95 2.68 -4.08
N GLY A 46 -11.59 3.82 -3.82
CA GLY A 46 -12.79 3.90 -3.00
C GLY A 46 -12.55 4.09 -1.50
N GLY A 47 -13.65 4.32 -0.78
CA GLY A 47 -13.63 4.65 0.64
C GLY A 47 -13.12 3.51 1.52
N GLU A 48 -13.51 2.28 1.21
CA GLU A 48 -13.10 1.08 1.97
C GLU A 48 -11.59 0.88 1.97
N SER A 49 -10.96 0.91 0.80
CA SER A 49 -9.50 0.84 0.69
C SER A 49 -8.82 1.99 1.46
N PHE A 50 -9.35 3.21 1.34
CA PHE A 50 -8.74 4.39 1.96
C PHE A 50 -8.78 4.39 3.50
N LYS A 51 -9.71 3.66 4.13
CA LYS A 51 -9.74 3.49 5.59
C LYS A 51 -8.43 2.92 6.14
N HIS A 52 -7.70 2.16 5.32
CA HIS A 52 -6.43 1.52 5.68
C HIS A 52 -5.19 2.36 5.34
N SER A 53 -5.36 3.57 4.80
CA SER A 53 -4.24 4.43 4.36
C SER A 53 -3.20 4.71 5.46
N LEU A 54 -3.63 4.89 6.72
CA LEU A 54 -2.71 5.08 7.84
C LEU A 54 -1.91 3.81 8.16
N HIS A 55 -2.54 2.63 8.07
CA HIS A 55 -1.87 1.35 8.28
C HIS A 55 -0.85 1.09 7.17
N VAL A 56 -1.24 1.29 5.91
CA VAL A 56 -0.32 1.17 4.77
C VAL A 56 0.87 2.13 4.93
N ARG A 57 0.62 3.40 5.27
CA ARG A 57 1.67 4.38 5.52
C ARG A 57 2.63 3.93 6.62
N ALA A 58 2.10 3.53 7.77
CA ALA A 58 2.91 3.07 8.90
C ALA A 58 3.75 1.85 8.54
N ALA A 59 3.23 0.91 7.74
CA ALA A 59 3.97 -0.26 7.29
C ALA A 59 5.13 0.10 6.35
N LEU A 60 4.94 1.06 5.43
CA LEU A 60 6.00 1.53 4.54
C LEU A 60 7.11 2.27 5.29
N GLU A 61 6.73 3.13 6.24
CA GLU A 61 7.66 3.87 7.09
C GLU A 61 8.40 2.95 8.08
N GLY A 62 7.71 1.91 8.57
CA GLY A 62 8.22 0.92 9.52
C GLY A 62 9.30 -0.01 8.95
N THR A 63 9.39 -0.17 7.63
CA THR A 63 10.47 -0.92 6.98
C THR A 63 11.85 -0.27 7.11
N GLY A 64 11.94 0.99 7.58
CA GLY A 64 13.19 1.65 7.98
C GLY A 64 13.63 1.35 9.43
N ALA A 65 12.76 0.77 10.25
CA ALA A 65 13.09 0.34 11.60
C ALA A 65 13.17 -1.18 11.61
N ALA A 66 14.37 -1.71 11.41
CA ALA A 66 14.70 -3.09 11.72
C ALA A 66 14.09 -3.46 13.07
N VAL A 67 13.13 -4.39 13.07
CA VAL A 67 12.71 -5.11 14.27
C VAL A 67 13.96 -5.80 14.78
N ARG A 68 14.67 -5.16 15.72
CA ARG A 68 15.63 -5.85 16.59
C ARG A 68 14.80 -6.84 17.37
N ARG A 69 14.68 -8.07 16.88
CA ARG A 69 14.34 -9.20 17.75
C ARG A 69 15.42 -9.22 18.83
N ALA A 70 15.05 -8.85 20.05
CA ALA A 70 15.88 -9.05 21.22
C ALA A 70 16.07 -10.56 21.42
N GLY A 71 17.10 -11.12 20.81
CA GLY A 71 17.68 -12.38 21.23
C GLY A 71 18.53 -12.15 22.50
N PRO A 72 18.65 -13.16 23.38
CA PRO A 72 19.45 -13.03 24.59
C PRO A 72 20.94 -12.81 24.26
N PRO A 73 21.72 -12.13 25.13
CA PRO A 73 23.09 -11.77 24.80
C PRO A 73 23.98 -13.01 24.83
N GLN A 74 24.72 -13.26 23.75
CA GLN A 74 25.88 -14.16 23.76
C GLN A 74 27.03 -13.55 22.96
N ALA A 75 28.24 -13.84 23.43
CA ALA A 75 29.47 -13.06 23.25
C ALA A 75 30.13 -13.16 21.86
N SER A 76 31.00 -12.18 21.62
CA SER A 76 31.80 -11.87 20.43
C SER A 76 32.80 -12.94 19.98
N THR A 77 32.95 -13.14 18.65
CA THR A 77 34.22 -13.01 17.88
C THR A 77 33.94 -12.99 16.35
N ALA A 78 34.68 -12.15 15.60
CA ALA A 78 34.48 -11.71 14.19
C ALA A 78 35.08 -12.66 13.10
N PRO A 79 35.27 -12.31 11.80
CA PRO A 79 34.66 -11.28 10.90
C PRO A 79 34.20 -11.84 9.51
N SER A 80 33.83 -10.94 8.59
CA SER A 80 33.69 -11.06 7.12
C SER A 80 32.30 -11.42 6.55
N GLY A 81 31.94 -10.71 5.47
CA GLY A 81 30.75 -10.97 4.65
C GLY A 81 29.85 -9.75 4.52
N GLY A 82 30.20 -8.87 3.58
CA GLY A 82 29.38 -7.70 3.26
C GLY A 82 27.99 -8.10 2.79
N SER A 83 26.98 -7.50 3.38
CA SER A 83 25.71 -7.27 2.72
C SER A 83 25.42 -5.80 2.96
N ALA A 84 25.64 -4.99 1.92
CA ALA A 84 25.31 -3.58 1.96
C ALA A 84 23.85 -3.44 2.40
N LEU A 85 23.63 -2.78 3.53
CA LEU A 85 22.32 -2.29 3.89
C LEU A 85 21.93 -1.31 2.78
N HIS A 86 20.99 -1.71 1.91
CA HIS A 86 20.35 -0.77 1.02
C HIS A 86 19.60 0.23 1.90
N GLU A 87 20.14 1.43 2.02
CA GLU A 87 19.44 2.56 2.63
C GLU A 87 18.29 2.94 1.68
N VAL A 88 17.14 2.28 1.84
CA VAL A 88 15.92 2.60 1.09
C VAL A 88 15.33 3.87 1.70
N LYS A 89 15.80 5.03 1.23
CA LYS A 89 15.14 6.32 1.49
C LYS A 89 13.93 6.46 0.58
N SER A 90 12.79 5.86 0.94
CA SER A 90 11.50 6.28 0.38
C SER A 90 11.07 7.59 1.03
N VAL A 91 11.69 8.69 0.61
CA VAL A 91 11.17 10.03 0.94
C VAL A 91 9.81 10.18 0.24
N GLY A 92 8.74 10.11 1.03
CA GLY A 92 7.42 10.66 0.73
C GLY A 92 6.58 9.94 -0.34
N VAL A 93 6.22 8.67 -0.11
CA VAL A 93 5.15 8.02 -0.92
C VAL A 93 3.86 8.84 -0.79
N GLN A 94 3.31 9.29 -1.93
CA GLN A 94 2.06 10.06 -1.94
C GLN A 94 0.84 9.15 -1.85
N PHE A 95 -0.15 9.51 -1.05
CA PHE A 95 -1.39 8.76 -0.91
C PHE A 95 -2.56 9.53 -1.52
N HIS A 96 -3.31 8.88 -2.41
CA HIS A 96 -4.47 9.45 -3.09
C HIS A 96 -5.72 8.66 -2.74
N LYS A 97 -6.82 9.35 -2.44
CA LYS A 97 -8.16 8.75 -2.33
C LYS A 97 -8.89 8.96 -3.64
N LEU A 98 -9.16 7.89 -4.38
CA LEU A 98 -9.90 7.95 -5.64
C LEU A 98 -11.33 7.43 -5.48
N PRO A 99 -12.28 7.88 -6.32
CA PRO A 99 -13.61 7.30 -6.34
C PRO A 99 -13.51 5.82 -6.71
N SER A 100 -14.37 5.00 -6.11
CA SER A 100 -14.44 3.58 -6.46
C SER A 100 -14.75 3.43 -7.95
N THR A 101 -13.97 2.60 -8.65
CA THR A 101 -14.23 2.21 -10.05
C THR A 101 -15.43 1.28 -10.20
N SER A 102 -16.01 0.79 -9.09
CA SER A 102 -17.21 -0.05 -9.10
C SER A 102 -18.42 0.68 -9.71
N PRO A 103 -19.27 -0.02 -10.49
CA PRO A 103 -20.54 0.53 -10.95
C PRO A 103 -21.51 0.81 -9.77
N ALA A 104 -21.35 0.12 -8.63
CA ALA A 104 -22.17 0.34 -7.44
C ALA A 104 -21.97 1.74 -6.84
N ASN A 105 -20.85 2.41 -7.13
CA ASN A 105 -20.63 3.81 -6.78
C ASN A 105 -21.36 4.73 -7.78
N ALA A 106 -22.70 4.67 -7.77
CA ALA A 106 -23.59 5.35 -8.71
C ALA A 106 -23.71 6.86 -8.47
N SER A 107 -23.24 7.36 -7.31
CA SER A 107 -23.22 8.80 -6.99
C SER A 107 -22.18 9.60 -7.80
N TRP A 108 -21.31 8.91 -8.56
CA TRP A 108 -20.33 9.51 -9.46
C TRP A 108 -20.62 9.12 -10.91
N SER A 109 -20.74 10.10 -11.81
CA SER A 109 -20.78 9.85 -13.24
C SER A 109 -19.46 9.24 -13.74
N PHE A 110 -19.51 8.54 -14.87
CA PHE A 110 -18.31 7.98 -15.50
C PHE A 110 -17.26 9.06 -15.77
N GLU A 111 -17.66 10.19 -16.38
CA GLU A 111 -16.76 11.30 -16.70
C GLU A 111 -16.05 11.85 -15.47
N ARG A 112 -16.77 11.97 -14.35
CA ARG A 112 -16.20 12.46 -13.10
C ARG A 112 -15.21 11.46 -12.49
N LYS A 113 -15.50 10.16 -12.58
CA LYS A 113 -14.54 9.11 -12.18
C LYS A 113 -13.29 9.19 -13.06
N LEU A 114 -13.47 9.22 -14.38
CA LEU A 114 -12.37 9.28 -15.34
C LEU A 114 -11.48 10.50 -15.11
N ALA A 115 -12.06 11.68 -14.89
CA ALA A 115 -11.31 12.91 -14.62
C ALA A 115 -10.46 12.79 -13.35
N ALA A 116 -11.03 12.26 -12.24
CA ALA A 116 -10.30 12.08 -11.00
C ALA A 116 -9.13 11.09 -11.12
N TRP A 117 -9.34 9.98 -11.85
CA TRP A 117 -8.26 9.01 -12.10
C TRP A 117 -7.19 9.58 -13.04
N ARG A 118 -7.59 10.31 -14.08
CA ARG A 118 -6.68 10.97 -15.03
C ARG A 118 -5.75 11.96 -14.34
N GLU A 119 -6.27 12.81 -13.45
CA GLU A 119 -5.47 13.78 -12.69
C GLU A 119 -4.30 13.11 -11.94
N VAL A 120 -4.56 11.98 -11.28
CA VAL A 120 -3.51 11.23 -10.57
C VAL A 120 -2.53 10.58 -11.55
N PHE A 121 -3.02 10.04 -12.66
CA PHE A 121 -2.17 9.38 -13.65
C PHE A 121 -1.24 10.38 -14.35
N GLU A 122 -1.74 11.55 -14.74
CA GLU A 122 -0.95 12.66 -15.31
C GLU A 122 0.09 13.15 -14.29
N LYS A 123 -0.30 13.33 -13.02
CA LYS A 123 0.61 13.77 -11.95
C LYS A 123 1.82 12.85 -11.76
N HIS A 124 1.67 11.56 -12.03
CA HIS A 124 2.75 10.56 -11.91
C HIS A 124 3.31 10.10 -13.28
N GLY A 125 2.99 10.82 -14.36
CA GLY A 125 3.53 10.56 -15.70
C GLY A 125 3.17 9.19 -16.26
N LEU A 126 1.97 8.68 -15.95
CA LEU A 126 1.48 7.39 -16.47
C LEU A 126 0.74 7.54 -17.81
N ILE A 127 0.28 8.75 -18.13
CA ILE A 127 -0.39 9.15 -19.38
C ILE A 127 0.01 10.58 -19.74
#